data_AF-A0A924GRU7-F1
#
_entry.id   AF-A0A924GRU7-F1
#
_cell.length_a   1.000
_cell.length_b   1.000
_cell.length_c   1.000
_cell.angle_alpha   90.00
_cell.angle_beta   90.00
_cell.angle_gamma   90.00
#
_symmetry.space_group_name_H-M   'P 1'
#
loop_
_entity.id
_entity.type
_entity.pdbx_description
1 polymer ?
#
loop_
_entity_poly.entity_id
_entity_poly.type
_entity_poly.pdbx_seq_one_letter_code
_entity_poly.pdbx_strand_id
1 'polypeptide(L)'
;MTGFFDSGFWGVAEVLLLLINLCLLGVLLLRKPADPAGAEDALLAGVLHGMREGHEKIERELRREIDGSARARRQELAATFATFQHSLIQQSAQAVRTQNAQIDAFGQQVNHQLTLLQKTLSDTLSTQLQSVGESNARRMGEVRDTLEKQLAQLQQTNSAKLDDMRRTVDEKLQTTLGTRLGESFKQVADRLEQVHKGLGEMQTLAQGVGDLKHLLTNVKTRGIFGEAQLSALLEQVLTVDQYAAQVATRPGSKAVVDFAVKLPGRSGAGEPLWLPIDAKFPNEDYGPLLRA
;
A
#
# COMPACT_ATOMS: atom_id res chain seq x y z
N MET A 1 57.27 170.15 -109.16
CA MET A 1 58.64 170.65 -108.97
C MET A 1 59.39 169.65 -108.12
N THR A 2 60.52 169.12 -108.64
CA THR A 2 61.72 168.58 -107.92
C THR A 2 61.49 167.62 -106.75
N GLY A 3 61.77 166.31 -106.89
CA GLY A 3 63.06 165.68 -106.53
C GLY A 3 63.01 165.16 -105.08
N PHE A 4 63.67 164.11 -104.61
CA PHE A 4 64.64 163.14 -105.12
C PHE A 4 64.81 162.14 -103.93
N PHE A 5 64.74 160.81 -104.16
CA PHE A 5 65.12 159.72 -103.23
C PHE A 5 64.27 159.56 -101.95
N ASP A 6 63.74 158.37 -101.62
CA ASP A 6 64.57 157.28 -101.11
C ASP A 6 64.01 155.88 -101.47
N SER A 7 64.56 155.32 -102.54
CA SER A 7 64.33 153.96 -103.03
C SER A 7 64.99 152.86 -102.17
N GLY A 8 65.44 153.18 -100.95
CA GLY A 8 66.01 152.22 -100.00
C GLY A 8 64.98 151.43 -99.20
N PHE A 9 63.81 152.00 -98.88
CA PHE A 9 62.88 151.37 -97.92
C PHE A 9 62.15 150.13 -98.49
N TRP A 10 61.82 150.12 -99.77
CA TRP A 10 61.16 148.97 -100.42
C TRP A 10 62.11 147.79 -100.66
N GLY A 11 63.41 148.03 -100.86
CA GLY A 11 64.40 146.96 -101.03
C GLY A 11 64.61 146.12 -99.77
N VAL A 12 64.51 146.71 -98.57
CA VAL A 12 64.66 145.98 -97.30
C VAL A 12 63.46 145.07 -97.03
N ALA A 13 62.26 145.47 -97.46
CA ALA A 13 61.03 144.69 -97.29
C ALA A 13 61.03 143.40 -98.14
N GLU A 14 61.51 143.44 -99.39
CA GLU A 14 61.62 142.24 -100.23
C GLU A 14 62.61 141.21 -99.66
N VAL A 15 63.76 141.66 -99.14
CA VAL A 15 64.78 140.76 -98.57
C VAL A 15 64.26 140.06 -97.31
N LEU A 16 63.50 140.76 -96.47
CA LEU A 16 62.87 140.16 -95.28
C LEU A 16 61.83 139.10 -95.65
N LEU A 17 61.01 139.35 -96.67
CA LEU A 17 60.03 138.38 -97.17
C LEU A 17 60.72 137.13 -97.74
N LEU A 18 61.81 137.30 -98.48
CA LEU A 18 62.62 136.20 -99.00
C LEU A 18 63.25 135.36 -97.88
N LEU A 19 63.77 136.00 -96.82
CA LEU A 19 64.32 135.30 -95.66
C LEU A 19 63.26 134.51 -94.89
N ILE A 20 62.06 135.07 -94.69
CA ILE A 20 60.95 134.37 -94.05
C ILE A 20 60.54 133.16 -94.89
N ASN A 21 60.43 133.32 -96.20
CA ASN A 21 60.04 132.23 -97.10
C ASN A 21 61.10 131.12 -97.11
N LEU A 22 62.39 131.47 -97.13
CA LEU A 22 63.49 130.52 -97.06
C LEU A 22 63.56 129.78 -95.71
N CYS A 23 63.22 130.47 -94.61
CA CYS A 23 63.11 129.87 -93.28
C CYS A 23 61.93 128.88 -93.22
N LEU A 24 60.77 129.24 -93.77
CA LEU A 24 59.60 128.36 -93.89
C LEU A 24 59.91 127.12 -94.74
N LEU A 25 60.65 127.29 -95.84
CA LEU A 25 61.06 126.20 -96.72
C LEU A 25 62.10 125.28 -96.04
N GLY A 26 62.98 125.85 -95.22
CA GLY A 26 63.88 125.10 -94.34
C GLY A 26 63.12 124.26 -93.31
N VAL A 27 62.15 124.84 -92.61
CA VAL A 27 61.32 124.11 -91.62
C VAL A 27 60.52 122.98 -92.27
N LEU A 28 60.04 123.18 -93.50
CA LEU A 28 59.27 122.16 -94.22
C LEU A 28 60.16 121.03 -94.73
N LEU A 29 61.41 121.31 -95.14
CA LEU A 29 62.39 120.28 -95.50
C LEU A 29 62.95 119.53 -94.28
N LEU A 30 63.02 120.16 -93.10
CA LEU A 30 63.42 119.47 -91.86
C LEU A 30 62.29 118.65 -91.21
N ARG A 31 61.05 118.75 -91.69
CA ARG A 31 59.94 117.95 -91.18
C ARG A 31 59.92 116.57 -91.85
N LYS A 32 60.72 115.66 -91.31
CA LYS A 32 60.78 114.22 -91.63
C LYS A 32 59.36 113.62 -91.77
N PRO A 33 58.98 113.01 -92.91
CA PRO A 33 57.67 112.40 -93.08
C PRO A 33 57.54 111.15 -92.19
N ALA A 34 56.36 110.97 -91.58
CA ALA A 34 56.03 109.83 -90.71
C ALA A 34 55.93 108.52 -91.52
N ASP A 35 56.54 107.47 -91.00
CA ASP A 35 56.67 106.14 -91.61
C ASP A 35 55.41 105.28 -91.28
N PRO A 36 54.56 104.91 -92.26
CA PRO A 36 53.32 104.18 -92.02
C PRO A 36 53.51 102.67 -91.73
N ALA A 37 54.70 102.09 -91.94
CA ALA A 37 54.95 100.66 -91.75
C ALA A 37 55.01 100.22 -90.27
N GLY A 38 55.45 101.08 -89.36
CA GLY A 38 55.52 100.76 -87.92
C GLY A 38 54.17 100.74 -87.20
N ALA A 39 53.14 101.35 -87.79
CA ALA A 39 51.80 101.42 -87.20
C ALA A 39 51.00 100.12 -87.40
N GLU A 40 51.16 99.45 -88.54
CA GLU A 40 50.48 98.17 -88.83
C GLU A 40 51.07 97.01 -88.02
N ASP A 41 52.39 96.95 -87.86
CA ASP A 41 53.06 95.93 -87.03
C ASP A 41 52.74 96.11 -85.53
N ALA A 42 52.61 97.34 -85.05
CA ALA A 42 52.18 97.61 -83.68
C ALA A 42 50.72 97.19 -83.43
N LEU A 43 49.84 97.36 -84.42
CA LEU A 43 48.45 96.91 -84.35
C LEU A 43 48.33 95.38 -84.38
N LEU A 44 49.04 94.70 -85.28
CA LEU A 44 49.05 93.24 -85.36
C LEU A 44 49.64 92.60 -84.09
N ALA A 45 50.74 93.15 -83.56
CA ALA A 45 51.30 92.71 -82.29
C ALA A 45 50.31 92.93 -81.13
N GLY A 46 49.59 94.05 -81.12
CA GLY A 46 48.55 94.33 -80.13
C GLY A 46 47.37 93.36 -80.19
N VAL A 47 46.91 92.99 -81.39
CA VAL A 47 45.82 92.00 -81.59
C VAL A 47 46.26 90.60 -81.17
N LEU A 48 47.46 90.16 -81.56
CA LEU A 48 47.99 88.86 -81.14
C LEU A 48 48.22 88.79 -79.63
N HIS A 49 48.68 89.88 -79.01
CA HIS A 49 48.83 89.97 -77.56
C HIS A 49 47.47 89.91 -76.86
N GLY A 50 46.47 90.66 -77.34
CA GLY A 50 45.09 90.62 -76.82
C GLY A 50 44.43 89.25 -76.97
N MET A 51 44.68 88.53 -78.07
CA MET A 51 44.22 87.15 -78.25
C MET A 51 44.90 86.19 -77.28
N ARG A 52 46.21 86.33 -77.06
CA ARG A 52 46.98 85.50 -76.11
C ARG A 52 46.53 85.72 -74.67
N GLU A 53 46.35 86.97 -74.26
CA GLU A 53 45.81 87.32 -72.94
C GLU A 53 44.37 86.82 -72.76
N GLY A 54 43.54 86.93 -73.81
CA GLY A 54 42.20 86.35 -73.83
C GLY A 54 42.21 84.84 -73.64
N HIS A 55 43.12 84.13 -74.32
CA HIS A 55 43.27 82.68 -74.19
C HIS A 55 43.75 82.27 -72.78
N GLU A 56 44.76 82.96 -72.24
CA GLU A 56 45.26 82.71 -70.88
C GLU A 56 44.21 83.03 -69.80
N LYS A 57 43.31 83.99 -70.06
CA LYS A 57 42.18 84.28 -69.18
C LYS A 57 41.13 83.18 -69.24
N ILE A 58 40.77 82.70 -70.44
CA ILE A 58 39.83 81.61 -70.64
C ILE A 58 40.35 80.31 -70.01
N GLU A 59 41.63 79.97 -70.19
CA GLU A 59 42.21 78.75 -69.60
C GLU A 59 42.17 78.81 -68.07
N ARG A 60 42.49 79.98 -67.48
CA ARG A 60 42.40 80.17 -66.03
C ARG A 60 40.96 80.07 -65.52
N GLU A 61 40.00 80.64 -66.24
CA GLU A 61 38.59 80.56 -65.86
C GLU A 61 38.06 79.12 -65.98
N LEU A 62 38.42 78.41 -67.07
CA LEU A 62 38.07 77.01 -67.27
C LEU A 62 38.68 76.11 -66.18
N ARG A 63 39.95 76.32 -65.80
CA ARG A 63 40.56 75.58 -64.68
C ARG A 63 39.85 75.84 -63.36
N ARG A 64 39.47 77.11 -63.09
CA ARG A 64 38.70 77.47 -61.89
C ARG A 64 37.33 76.82 -61.88
N GLU A 65 36.65 76.75 -63.03
CA GLU A 65 35.34 76.14 -63.16
C GLU A 65 35.39 74.60 -63.13
N ILE A 66 36.44 73.99 -63.66
CA ILE A 66 36.71 72.55 -63.50
C ILE A 66 37.00 72.22 -62.03
N ASP A 67 37.82 73.00 -61.34
CA ASP A 67 38.10 72.80 -59.91
C ASP A 67 36.85 73.05 -59.06
N GLY A 68 36.08 74.10 -59.38
CA GLY A 68 34.82 74.43 -58.74
C GLY A 68 33.78 73.32 -58.95
N SER A 69 33.61 72.86 -60.18
CA SER A 69 32.67 71.79 -60.53
C SER A 69 33.11 70.41 -60.01
N ALA A 70 34.41 70.14 -59.88
CA ALA A 70 34.94 68.94 -59.26
C ALA A 70 34.68 68.93 -57.75
N ARG A 71 34.84 70.09 -57.08
CA ARG A 71 34.49 70.26 -55.67
C ARG A 71 32.98 70.10 -55.46
N ALA A 72 32.16 70.72 -56.30
CA ALA A 72 30.70 70.59 -56.26
C ALA A 72 30.25 69.14 -56.46
N ARG A 73 30.78 68.43 -57.48
CA ARG A 73 30.49 67.00 -57.69
C ARG A 73 30.90 66.12 -56.52
N ARG A 74 32.04 66.37 -55.86
CA ARG A 74 32.43 65.62 -54.65
C ARG A 74 31.47 65.88 -53.49
N GLN A 75 31.02 67.11 -53.32
CA GLN A 75 30.04 67.46 -52.28
C GLN A 75 28.69 66.79 -52.55
N GLU A 76 28.23 66.78 -53.81
CA GLU A 76 27.01 66.09 -54.21
C GLU A 76 27.12 64.57 -54.04
N LEU A 77 28.25 63.97 -54.42
CA LEU A 77 28.53 62.55 -54.15
C LEU A 77 28.58 62.23 -52.66
N ALA A 78 29.18 63.09 -51.84
CA ALA A 78 29.19 62.93 -50.39
C ALA A 78 27.77 63.03 -49.80
N ALA A 79 26.96 63.98 -50.29
CA ALA A 79 25.58 64.18 -49.85
C ALA A 79 24.68 63.01 -50.28
N THR A 80 24.82 62.52 -51.51
CA THR A 80 24.07 61.35 -52.00
C THR A 80 24.47 60.08 -51.26
N PHE A 81 25.76 59.86 -50.98
CA PHE A 81 26.22 58.74 -50.16
C PHE A 81 25.70 58.82 -48.73
N ALA A 82 25.72 60.00 -48.10
CA ALA A 82 25.15 60.21 -46.78
C ALA A 82 23.64 59.91 -46.74
N THR A 83 22.91 60.33 -47.77
CA THR A 83 21.47 60.05 -47.91
C THR A 83 21.22 58.57 -48.12
N PHE A 84 22.03 57.89 -48.93
CA PHE A 84 21.96 56.45 -49.15
C PHE A 84 22.23 55.67 -47.86
N GLN A 85 23.30 56.01 -47.14
CA GLN A 85 23.61 55.42 -45.82
C GLN A 85 22.44 55.61 -44.85
N HIS A 86 21.85 56.81 -44.82
CA HIS A 86 20.68 57.08 -43.99
C HIS A 86 19.48 56.22 -44.38
N SER A 87 19.20 56.07 -45.69
CA SER A 87 18.13 55.22 -46.20
C SER A 87 18.33 53.75 -45.82
N LEU A 88 19.57 53.22 -45.88
CA LEU A 88 19.87 51.85 -45.45
C LEU A 88 19.69 51.67 -43.94
N ILE A 89 20.10 52.64 -43.13
CA ILE A 89 19.88 52.60 -41.67
C ILE A 89 18.38 52.65 -41.36
N GLN A 90 17.61 53.49 -42.05
CA GLN A 90 16.16 53.54 -41.87
C GLN A 90 15.47 52.25 -42.30
N GLN A 91 15.83 51.68 -43.46
CA GLN A 91 15.28 50.43 -43.96
C GLN A 91 15.62 49.26 -43.03
N SER A 92 16.86 49.18 -42.55
CA SER A 92 17.27 48.15 -41.58
C SER A 92 16.58 48.33 -40.23
N ALA A 93 16.43 49.57 -39.73
CA ALA A 93 15.68 49.85 -38.52
C ALA A 93 14.20 49.45 -38.65
N GLN A 94 13.58 49.70 -39.80
CA GLN A 94 12.20 49.27 -40.07
C GLN A 94 12.09 47.74 -40.17
N ALA A 95 13.04 47.07 -40.82
CA ALA A 95 13.10 45.62 -40.90
C ALA A 95 13.24 44.99 -39.49
N VAL A 96 14.14 45.51 -38.65
CA VAL A 96 14.30 45.03 -37.27
C VAL A 96 13.03 45.25 -36.43
N ARG A 97 12.37 46.41 -36.56
CA ARG A 97 11.11 46.68 -35.85
C ARG A 97 9.99 45.71 -36.24
N THR A 98 9.84 45.46 -37.54
CA THR A 98 8.83 44.52 -38.05
C THR A 98 9.16 43.08 -37.64
N GLN A 99 10.43 42.70 -37.67
CA GLN A 99 10.89 41.39 -37.18
C GLN A 99 10.61 41.22 -35.67
N ASN A 100 10.92 42.22 -34.84
CA ASN A 100 10.63 42.18 -33.40
C ASN A 100 9.12 42.06 -33.14
N ALA A 101 8.29 42.83 -33.84
CA ALA A 101 6.84 42.73 -33.71
C ALA A 101 6.30 41.34 -34.10
N GLN A 102 6.89 40.70 -35.12
CA GLN A 102 6.54 39.32 -35.49
C GLN A 102 6.98 38.30 -34.44
N ILE A 103 8.18 38.46 -33.86
CA ILE A 103 8.66 37.61 -32.78
C ILE A 103 7.77 37.75 -31.54
N ASP A 104 7.37 38.96 -31.18
CA ASP A 104 6.46 39.21 -30.06
C ASP A 104 5.09 38.59 -30.30
N ALA A 105 4.53 38.75 -31.50
CA ALA A 105 3.27 38.12 -31.89
C ALA A 105 3.37 36.59 -31.85
N PHE A 106 4.47 36.02 -32.33
CA PHE A 106 4.74 34.58 -32.25
C PHE A 106 4.86 34.12 -30.79
N GLY A 107 5.57 34.86 -29.94
CA GLY A 107 5.69 34.58 -28.51
C GLY A 107 4.34 34.59 -27.80
N GLN A 108 3.47 35.55 -28.12
CA GLN A 108 2.10 35.59 -27.61
C GLN A 108 1.27 34.41 -28.10
N GLN A 109 1.38 34.04 -29.38
CA GLN A 109 0.68 32.90 -29.97
C GLN A 109 1.11 31.57 -29.33
N VAL A 110 2.41 31.36 -29.11
CA VAL A 110 2.94 30.17 -28.44
C VAL A 110 2.47 30.10 -27.00
N ASN A 111 2.52 31.20 -26.25
CA ASN A 111 2.02 31.25 -24.87
C ASN A 111 0.52 30.97 -24.80
N HIS A 112 -0.27 31.51 -25.74
CA HIS A 112 -1.70 31.25 -25.83
C HIS A 112 -1.98 29.77 -26.11
N GLN A 113 -1.27 29.16 -27.07
CA GLN A 113 -1.39 27.73 -27.37
C GLN A 113 -1.02 26.86 -26.17
N LEU A 114 0.06 27.20 -25.45
CA LEU A 114 0.47 26.47 -24.26
C LEU A 114 -0.57 26.57 -23.14
N THR A 115 -1.17 27.75 -22.95
CA THR A 115 -2.24 27.96 -21.97
C THR A 115 -3.48 27.15 -22.31
N LEU A 116 -3.87 27.10 -23.59
CA LEU A 116 -4.99 26.28 -24.07
C LEU A 116 -4.73 24.79 -23.88
N LEU A 117 -3.52 24.33 -24.20
CA LEU A 117 -3.12 22.94 -23.98
C LEU A 117 -3.16 22.59 -22.48
N GLN A 118 -2.57 23.42 -21.63
CA GLN A 118 -2.60 23.22 -20.18
C GLN A 118 -4.03 23.16 -19.65
N LYS A 119 -4.91 24.08 -20.10
CA LYS A 119 -6.32 24.10 -19.73
C LYS A 119 -7.04 22.84 -20.18
N THR A 120 -6.88 22.44 -21.44
CA THR A 120 -7.52 21.24 -22.01
C THR A 120 -7.07 19.98 -21.27
N LEU A 121 -5.78 19.86 -20.95
CA LEU A 121 -5.25 18.76 -20.15
C LEU A 121 -5.83 18.75 -18.74
N SER A 122 -5.93 19.92 -18.08
CA SER A 122 -6.52 20.05 -16.75
C SER A 122 -8.01 19.67 -16.74
N ASP A 123 -8.78 20.14 -17.72
CA ASP A 123 -10.21 19.84 -17.85
C ASP A 123 -10.44 18.35 -18.13
N THR A 124 -9.61 17.76 -19.01
CA THR A 124 -9.66 16.32 -19.30
C THR A 124 -9.30 15.48 -18.07
N LEU A 125 -8.25 15.85 -17.34
CA LEU A 125 -7.84 15.16 -16.13
C LEU A 125 -8.91 15.26 -15.04
N SER A 126 -9.50 16.45 -14.84
CA SER A 126 -10.58 16.65 -13.88
C SER A 126 -11.80 15.78 -14.21
N THR A 127 -12.21 15.77 -15.48
CA THR A 127 -13.33 14.93 -15.96
C THR A 127 -13.04 13.44 -15.77
N GLN A 128 -11.83 13.00 -16.10
CA GLN A 128 -11.42 11.61 -15.94
C GLN A 128 -11.37 11.19 -14.46
N LEU A 129 -10.86 12.06 -13.58
CA LEU A 129 -10.84 11.81 -12.14
C LEU A 129 -12.26 11.75 -11.56
N GLN A 130 -13.16 12.62 -12.00
CA GLN A 130 -14.57 12.57 -11.58
C GLN A 130 -15.23 11.27 -12.04
N SER A 131 -15.04 10.87 -13.30
CA SER A 131 -15.57 9.61 -13.84
C SER A 131 -15.05 8.38 -13.09
N VAL A 132 -13.75 8.35 -12.78
CA VAL A 132 -13.14 7.29 -11.95
C VAL A 132 -13.72 7.33 -10.53
N GLY A 133 -13.88 8.50 -9.94
CA GLY A 133 -14.50 8.67 -8.61
C GLY A 133 -15.93 8.13 -8.56
N GLU A 134 -16.77 8.49 -9.52
CA GLU A 134 -18.15 8.01 -9.63
C GLU A 134 -18.24 6.51 -9.91
N SER A 135 -17.36 5.98 -10.77
CA SER A 135 -17.27 4.54 -11.06
C SER A 135 -16.83 3.76 -9.83
N ASN A 136 -15.85 4.27 -9.09
CA ASN A 136 -15.38 3.65 -7.86
C ASN A 136 -16.46 3.70 -6.76
N ALA A 137 -17.17 4.83 -6.60
CA ALA A 137 -18.28 4.93 -5.67
C ALA A 137 -19.40 3.92 -5.97
N ARG A 138 -19.75 3.76 -7.26
CA ARG A 138 -20.72 2.73 -7.70
C ARG A 138 -20.26 1.32 -7.37
N ARG A 139 -19.01 0.95 -7.73
CA ARG A 139 -18.44 -0.37 -7.42
C ARG A 139 -18.38 -0.65 -5.92
N MET A 140 -18.01 0.35 -5.11
CA MET A 140 -18.01 0.22 -3.64
C MET A 140 -19.42 0.00 -3.10
N GLY A 141 -20.43 0.65 -3.67
CA GLY A 141 -21.85 0.38 -3.37
C GLY A 141 -22.24 -1.07 -3.70
N GLU A 142 -21.92 -1.55 -4.91
CA GLU A 142 -22.20 -2.92 -5.34
C GLU A 142 -21.51 -3.97 -4.45
N VAL A 143 -20.25 -3.73 -4.06
CA VAL A 143 -19.51 -4.60 -3.14
C VAL A 143 -20.17 -4.60 -1.77
N ARG A 144 -20.56 -3.45 -1.24
CA ARG A 144 -21.27 -3.34 0.04
C ARG A 144 -22.59 -4.12 0.01
N ASP A 145 -23.41 -3.93 -1.02
CA ASP A 145 -24.69 -4.64 -1.18
C ASP A 145 -24.49 -6.15 -1.28
N THR A 146 -23.45 -6.59 -1.99
CA THR A 146 -23.11 -8.01 -2.11
C THR A 146 -22.65 -8.59 -0.79
N LEU A 147 -21.81 -7.87 -0.05
CA LEU A 147 -21.36 -8.28 1.29
C LEU A 147 -22.52 -8.33 2.29
N GLU A 148 -23.43 -7.36 2.24
CA GLU A 148 -24.61 -7.34 3.11
C GLU A 148 -25.53 -8.52 2.82
N LYS A 149 -25.76 -8.85 1.53
CA LYS A 149 -26.50 -10.05 1.12
C LYS A 149 -25.83 -11.33 1.60
N GLN A 150 -24.51 -11.45 1.43
CA GLN A 150 -23.76 -12.63 1.87
C GLN A 150 -23.78 -12.78 3.39
N LEU A 151 -23.63 -11.68 4.14
CA LEU A 151 -23.71 -11.69 5.60
C LEU A 151 -25.10 -12.08 6.07
N ALA A 152 -26.17 -11.55 5.47
CA ALA A 152 -27.54 -11.94 5.78
C ALA A 152 -27.78 -13.42 5.48
N GLN A 153 -27.29 -13.93 4.35
CA GLN A 153 -27.37 -15.34 3.99
C GLN A 153 -26.60 -16.23 4.98
N LEU A 154 -25.40 -15.82 5.40
CA LEU A 154 -24.60 -16.54 6.40
C LEU A 154 -25.30 -16.55 7.76
N GLN A 155 -25.88 -15.42 8.19
CA GLN A 155 -26.66 -15.35 9.44
C GLN A 155 -27.86 -16.30 9.39
N GLN A 156 -28.62 -16.29 8.30
CA GLN A 156 -29.76 -17.19 8.11
C GLN A 156 -29.33 -18.65 8.10
N THR A 157 -28.25 -18.99 7.37
CA THR A 157 -27.72 -20.35 7.29
C THR A 157 -27.20 -20.84 8.64
N ASN A 158 -26.52 -19.98 9.40
CA ASN A 158 -26.05 -20.30 10.74
C ASN A 158 -27.21 -20.50 11.71
N SER A 159 -28.24 -19.66 11.68
CA SER A 159 -29.44 -19.85 12.50
C SER A 159 -30.10 -21.19 12.21
N ALA A 160 -30.31 -21.52 10.93
CA ALA A 160 -30.86 -22.81 10.52
C ALA A 160 -29.98 -23.98 10.99
N LYS A 161 -28.66 -23.85 10.89
CA LYS A 161 -27.73 -24.91 11.32
C LYS A 161 -27.70 -25.07 12.85
N LEU A 162 -27.81 -23.99 13.60
CA LEU A 162 -27.93 -24.01 15.06
C LEU A 162 -29.23 -24.68 15.49
N ASP A 163 -30.35 -24.40 14.81
CA ASP A 163 -31.63 -25.06 15.06
C ASP A 163 -31.58 -26.56 14.75
N ASP A 164 -30.97 -26.96 13.64
CA ASP A 164 -30.73 -28.36 13.29
C ASP A 164 -29.87 -29.07 14.35
N MET A 165 -28.80 -28.41 14.81
CA MET A 165 -27.94 -28.95 15.87
C MET A 165 -28.72 -29.09 17.18
N ARG A 166 -29.51 -28.07 17.55
CA ARG A 166 -30.34 -28.12 18.74
C ARG A 166 -31.30 -29.30 18.67
N ARG A 167 -32.00 -29.47 17.55
CA ARG A 167 -32.92 -30.59 17.34
C ARG A 167 -32.20 -31.93 17.40
N THR A 168 -31.05 -32.07 16.76
CA THR A 168 -30.25 -33.31 16.77
C THR A 168 -29.72 -33.63 18.18
N VAL A 169 -29.28 -32.60 18.90
CA VAL A 169 -28.80 -32.73 20.29
C VAL A 169 -29.96 -33.12 21.20
N ASP A 170 -31.12 -32.46 21.09
CA ASP A 170 -32.32 -32.80 21.86
C ASP A 170 -32.77 -34.24 21.58
N GLU A 171 -32.85 -34.65 20.30
CA GLU A 171 -33.17 -36.03 19.91
C GLU A 171 -32.17 -37.04 20.50
N LYS A 172 -30.86 -36.77 20.42
CA LYS A 172 -29.83 -37.65 20.99
C LYS A 172 -29.85 -37.68 22.52
N LEU A 173 -30.02 -36.54 23.17
CA LEU A 173 -30.13 -36.44 24.63
C LEU A 173 -31.35 -37.20 25.09
N GLN A 174 -32.54 -36.95 24.53
CA GLN A 174 -33.76 -37.61 24.96
C GLN A 174 -33.71 -39.13 24.73
N THR A 175 -33.15 -39.57 23.60
CA THR A 175 -33.02 -41.00 23.29
C THR A 175 -31.97 -41.67 24.17
N THR A 176 -30.78 -41.09 24.31
CA THR A 176 -29.62 -41.70 24.99
C THR A 176 -29.71 -41.55 26.50
N LEU A 177 -30.06 -40.37 27.01
CA LEU A 177 -30.27 -40.17 28.44
C LEU A 177 -31.49 -40.94 28.90
N GLY A 178 -32.60 -40.94 28.16
CA GLY A 178 -33.81 -41.69 28.53
C GLY A 178 -33.54 -43.19 28.70
N THR A 179 -32.81 -43.81 27.76
CA THR A 179 -32.45 -45.24 27.86
C THR A 179 -31.43 -45.51 28.96
N ARG A 180 -30.32 -44.77 29.03
CA ARG A 180 -29.28 -45.02 30.05
C ARG A 180 -29.75 -44.71 31.47
N LEU A 181 -30.46 -43.60 31.69
CA LEU A 181 -31.02 -43.28 33.00
C LEU A 181 -32.10 -44.29 33.36
N GLY A 182 -32.97 -44.68 32.43
CA GLY A 182 -33.96 -45.73 32.66
C GLY A 182 -33.32 -47.06 33.09
N GLU A 183 -32.25 -47.48 32.40
CA GLU A 183 -31.51 -48.70 32.74
C GLU A 183 -30.76 -48.57 34.07
N SER A 184 -30.13 -47.43 34.34
CA SER A 184 -29.42 -47.16 35.60
C SER A 184 -30.39 -47.13 36.79
N PHE A 185 -31.56 -46.48 36.64
CA PHE A 185 -32.60 -46.48 37.67
C PHE A 185 -33.21 -47.86 37.88
N LYS A 186 -33.40 -48.64 36.81
CA LYS A 186 -33.86 -50.02 36.91
C LYS A 186 -32.86 -50.90 37.66
N GLN A 187 -31.57 -50.83 37.33
CA GLN A 187 -30.54 -51.54 38.08
C GLN A 187 -30.50 -51.13 39.55
N VAL A 188 -30.66 -49.85 39.86
CA VAL A 188 -30.70 -49.36 41.25
C VAL A 188 -31.95 -49.87 41.97
N ALA A 189 -33.11 -49.87 41.32
CA ALA A 189 -34.35 -50.40 41.86
C ALA A 189 -34.25 -51.91 42.13
N ASP A 190 -33.73 -52.69 41.18
CA ASP A 190 -33.53 -54.13 41.33
C ASP A 190 -32.59 -54.44 42.50
N ARG A 191 -31.53 -53.64 42.69
CA ARG A 191 -30.60 -53.79 43.82
C ARG A 191 -31.23 -53.44 45.16
N LEU A 192 -32.07 -52.40 45.21
CA LEU A 192 -32.84 -52.04 46.41
C LEU A 192 -33.81 -53.17 46.77
N GLU A 193 -34.52 -53.74 45.81
CA GLU A 193 -35.43 -54.86 46.03
C GLU A 193 -34.68 -56.10 46.56
N GLN A 194 -33.53 -56.42 45.97
CA GLN A 194 -32.69 -57.53 46.43
C GLN A 194 -32.15 -57.32 47.86
N VAL A 195 -31.80 -56.08 48.23
CA VAL A 195 -31.42 -55.72 49.60
C VAL A 195 -32.61 -55.89 50.56
N HIS A 196 -33.81 -55.45 50.19
CA HIS A 196 -35.01 -55.65 51.00
C HIS A 196 -35.33 -57.13 51.21
N LYS A 197 -35.16 -57.95 50.17
CA LYS A 197 -35.31 -59.41 50.26
C LYS A 197 -34.25 -60.03 51.18
N GLY A 198 -32.99 -59.64 51.04
CA GLY A 198 -31.89 -60.11 51.89
C GLY A 198 -32.05 -59.74 53.37
N LEU A 199 -32.61 -58.56 53.66
CA LEU A 199 -32.97 -58.16 55.03
C LEU A 199 -34.11 -59.04 55.61
N GLY A 200 -35.10 -59.43 54.81
CA GLY A 200 -36.16 -60.35 55.22
C GLY A 200 -35.63 -61.78 55.50
N GLU A 201 -34.68 -62.25 54.70
CA GLU A 201 -34.02 -63.55 54.91
C GLU A 201 -33.15 -63.54 56.19
N MET A 202 -32.42 -62.46 56.48
CA MET A 202 -31.67 -62.31 57.76
C MET A 202 -32.59 -62.31 58.99
N GLN A 203 -33.78 -61.73 58.90
CA GLN A 203 -34.76 -61.76 59.99
C GLN A 203 -35.24 -63.20 60.28
N THR A 204 -35.36 -64.03 59.25
CA THR A 204 -35.72 -65.45 59.38
C THR A 204 -34.55 -66.27 59.96
N LEU A 205 -33.31 -65.97 59.55
CA LEU A 205 -32.12 -66.68 60.02
C LEU A 205 -31.81 -66.39 61.51
N ALA A 206 -32.06 -65.16 61.97
CA ALA A 206 -31.93 -64.79 63.37
C ALA A 206 -32.93 -65.53 64.28
N GLN A 207 -34.11 -65.90 63.75
CA GLN A 207 -35.13 -66.64 64.48
C GLN A 207 -34.73 -68.12 64.68
N GLY A 208 -34.12 -68.76 63.69
CA GLY A 208 -33.64 -70.16 63.78
C GLY A 208 -32.50 -70.38 64.79
N VAL A 209 -31.67 -69.37 65.07
CA VAL A 209 -30.61 -69.46 66.10
C VAL A 209 -31.19 -69.35 67.52
N GLY A 210 -32.32 -68.66 67.69
CA GLY A 210 -33.05 -68.58 68.97
C GLY A 210 -33.59 -69.93 69.43
N ASP A 211 -34.12 -70.72 68.49
CA ASP A 211 -34.66 -72.06 68.77
C ASP A 211 -33.58 -73.04 69.21
N LEU A 212 -32.38 -72.97 68.61
CA LEU A 212 -31.23 -73.82 68.99
C LEU A 212 -30.77 -73.56 70.43
N LYS A 213 -30.78 -72.29 70.88
CA LYS A 213 -30.48 -71.92 72.27
C LYS A 213 -31.54 -72.45 73.25
N HIS A 214 -32.80 -72.46 72.84
CA HIS A 214 -33.90 -73.01 73.64
C HIS A 214 -33.82 -74.53 73.79
N LEU A 215 -33.33 -75.24 72.77
CA LEU A 215 -33.12 -76.69 72.85
C LEU A 215 -31.98 -77.08 73.79
N LEU A 216 -30.93 -76.27 73.92
CA LEU A 216 -29.77 -76.54 74.78
C LEU A 216 -29.96 -76.18 76.26
N THR A 217 -30.99 -75.40 76.59
CA THR A 217 -31.27 -74.94 77.98
C THR A 217 -32.09 -75.96 78.79
N ASN A 218 -32.97 -76.75 78.15
CA ASN A 218 -33.79 -77.74 78.84
C ASN A 218 -33.03 -79.05 79.08
N VAL A 219 -32.90 -79.46 80.34
CA VAL A 219 -32.13 -80.65 80.76
C VAL A 219 -32.66 -81.93 80.11
N LYS A 220 -33.99 -82.07 79.95
CA LYS A 220 -34.59 -83.28 79.37
C LYS A 220 -34.39 -83.36 77.85
N THR A 221 -34.56 -82.23 77.16
CA THR A 221 -34.35 -82.14 75.70
C THR A 221 -32.87 -82.30 75.34
N ARG A 222 -31.96 -81.81 76.19
CA ARG A 222 -30.51 -82.02 76.05
C ARG A 222 -30.12 -83.49 76.21
N GLY A 223 -30.71 -84.20 77.18
CA GLY A 223 -30.50 -85.65 77.35
C GLY A 223 -30.89 -86.42 76.10
N ILE A 224 -32.11 -86.20 75.59
CA ILE A 224 -32.61 -86.84 74.37
C ILE A 224 -31.72 -86.52 73.15
N PHE A 225 -31.22 -85.29 73.02
CA PHE A 225 -30.31 -84.93 71.92
C PHE A 225 -28.94 -85.62 72.05
N GLY A 226 -28.38 -85.69 73.26
CA GLY A 226 -27.14 -86.42 73.53
C GLY A 226 -27.27 -87.92 73.25
N GLU A 227 -28.38 -88.53 73.64
CA GLU A 227 -28.72 -89.93 73.35
C GLU A 227 -28.87 -90.16 71.84
N ALA A 228 -29.58 -89.28 71.13
CA ALA A 228 -29.77 -89.37 69.69
C ALA A 228 -28.45 -89.20 68.91
N GLN A 229 -27.59 -88.26 69.34
CA GLN A 229 -26.26 -88.07 68.74
C GLN A 229 -25.35 -89.27 69.02
N LEU A 230 -25.39 -89.83 70.23
CA LEU A 230 -24.63 -91.03 70.56
C LEU A 230 -25.13 -92.23 69.75
N SER A 231 -26.45 -92.40 69.57
CA SER A 231 -27.04 -93.43 68.70
C SER A 231 -26.51 -93.30 67.27
N ALA A 232 -26.53 -92.09 66.70
CA ALA A 232 -26.05 -91.84 65.35
C ALA A 232 -24.53 -92.15 65.20
N LEU A 233 -23.73 -91.83 66.21
CA LEU A 233 -22.29 -92.14 66.20
C LEU A 233 -22.03 -93.65 66.36
N LEU A 234 -22.77 -94.33 67.24
CA LEU A 234 -22.65 -95.78 67.41
C LEU A 234 -23.12 -96.53 66.16
N GLU A 235 -24.20 -96.10 65.51
CA GLU A 235 -24.67 -96.66 64.23
C GLU A 235 -23.67 -96.47 63.09
N GLN A 236 -22.90 -95.37 63.08
CA GLN A 236 -21.87 -95.13 62.07
C GLN A 236 -20.61 -96.00 62.27
N VAL A 237 -20.30 -96.38 63.52
CA VAL A 237 -19.02 -97.02 63.87
C VAL A 237 -19.17 -98.53 64.15
N LEU A 238 -20.32 -98.98 64.67
CA LEU A 238 -20.58 -100.36 65.08
C LEU A 238 -21.80 -100.93 64.35
N THR A 239 -21.84 -102.25 64.14
CA THR A 239 -23.04 -102.92 63.58
C THR A 239 -24.09 -103.11 64.67
N VAL A 240 -25.38 -103.17 64.28
CA VAL A 240 -26.53 -103.24 65.20
C VAL A 240 -26.46 -104.42 66.18
N ASP A 241 -25.80 -105.53 65.81
CA ASP A 241 -25.64 -106.70 66.68
C ASP A 241 -24.54 -106.55 67.75
N GLN A 242 -23.69 -105.52 67.64
CA GLN A 242 -22.54 -105.30 68.52
C GLN A 242 -22.82 -104.32 69.66
N TYR A 243 -23.95 -103.62 69.65
CA TYR A 243 -24.37 -102.76 70.74
C TYR A 243 -25.86 -102.97 71.04
N ALA A 244 -26.30 -102.60 72.23
CA ALA A 244 -27.70 -102.65 72.64
C ALA A 244 -28.06 -101.35 73.37
N ALA A 245 -29.22 -100.79 73.05
CA ALA A 245 -29.77 -99.65 73.75
C ALA A 245 -30.60 -100.10 74.97
N GLN A 246 -30.58 -99.31 76.05
CA GLN A 246 -31.40 -99.51 77.25
C GLN A 246 -31.32 -100.93 77.84
N VAL A 247 -30.10 -101.42 78.07
CA VAL A 247 -29.86 -102.76 78.61
C VAL A 247 -29.33 -102.73 80.03
N ALA A 248 -29.75 -103.70 80.86
CA ALA A 248 -29.16 -103.94 82.17
C ALA A 248 -27.90 -104.80 82.03
N THR A 249 -26.73 -104.26 82.36
CA THR A 249 -25.43 -104.92 82.12
C THR A 249 -25.09 -106.03 83.12
N ARG A 250 -25.84 -106.18 84.22
CA ARG A 250 -25.63 -107.22 85.24
C ARG A 250 -26.90 -108.07 85.44
N PRO A 251 -26.80 -109.41 85.44
CA PRO A 251 -27.95 -110.28 85.71
C PRO A 251 -28.57 -109.98 87.09
N GLY A 252 -29.85 -109.62 87.12
CA GLY A 252 -30.60 -109.30 88.35
C GLY A 252 -30.55 -107.84 88.83
N SER A 253 -29.82 -106.94 88.16
CA SER A 253 -29.79 -105.51 88.50
C SER A 253 -30.89 -104.71 87.79
N LYS A 254 -31.43 -103.68 88.46
CA LYS A 254 -32.39 -102.71 87.87
C LYS A 254 -31.72 -101.47 87.25
N ALA A 255 -30.39 -101.39 87.27
CA ALA A 255 -29.66 -100.28 86.68
C ALA A 255 -29.53 -100.48 85.15
N VAL A 256 -30.35 -99.74 84.40
CA VAL A 256 -30.33 -99.70 82.93
C VAL A 256 -29.43 -98.55 82.48
N VAL A 257 -28.60 -98.79 81.47
CA VAL A 257 -27.75 -97.76 80.86
C VAL A 257 -28.25 -97.43 79.46
N ASP A 258 -28.00 -96.21 78.99
CA ASP A 258 -28.49 -95.72 77.70
C ASP A 258 -28.05 -96.63 76.54
N PHE A 259 -26.76 -96.99 76.50
CA PHE A 259 -26.21 -97.94 75.54
C PHE A 259 -25.19 -98.88 76.19
N ALA A 260 -25.03 -100.10 75.66
CA ALA A 260 -23.93 -100.98 76.04
C ALA A 260 -23.38 -101.73 74.83
N VAL A 261 -22.06 -101.86 74.75
CA VAL A 261 -21.37 -102.57 73.68
C VAL A 261 -21.06 -103.99 74.11
N LYS A 262 -21.30 -104.94 73.20
CA LYS A 262 -21.10 -106.39 73.40
C LYS A 262 -19.66 -106.74 73.09
N LEU A 263 -18.88 -107.05 74.12
CA LEU A 263 -17.49 -107.52 73.97
C LEU A 263 -17.44 -109.06 74.02
N PRO A 264 -16.59 -109.71 73.22
CA PRO A 264 -16.41 -111.16 73.27
C PRO A 264 -15.78 -111.55 74.62
N GLY A 265 -16.49 -112.35 75.41
CA GLY A 265 -16.05 -112.81 76.72
C GLY A 265 -14.85 -113.75 76.64
N ARG A 266 -13.95 -113.68 77.64
CA ARG A 266 -12.68 -114.43 77.67
C ARG A 266 -12.75 -115.84 78.28
N SER A 267 -13.94 -116.36 78.57
CA SER A 267 -14.10 -117.71 79.17
C SER A 267 -15.15 -118.52 78.40
N GLY A 268 -14.87 -119.80 78.16
CA GLY A 268 -15.67 -120.74 77.34
C GLY A 268 -17.07 -121.09 77.86
N ALA A 269 -17.63 -120.30 78.78
CA ALA A 269 -19.05 -120.27 79.09
C ALA A 269 -19.61 -119.00 78.43
N GLY A 270 -20.40 -119.18 77.35
CA GLY A 270 -20.74 -118.17 76.35
C GLY A 270 -21.61 -116.98 76.78
N GLU A 271 -21.36 -116.38 77.94
CA GLU A 271 -22.00 -115.13 78.34
C GLU A 271 -21.18 -113.93 77.83
N PRO A 272 -21.78 -113.02 77.03
CA PRO A 272 -21.10 -111.82 76.53
C PRO A 272 -20.84 -110.81 77.66
N LEU A 273 -19.69 -110.11 77.60
CA LEU A 273 -19.37 -109.03 78.54
C LEU A 273 -19.91 -107.71 78.01
N TRP A 274 -20.80 -107.07 78.77
CA TRP A 274 -21.38 -105.77 78.42
C TRP A 274 -20.51 -104.62 78.95
N LEU A 275 -20.10 -103.72 78.06
CA LEU A 275 -19.47 -102.44 78.43
C LEU A 275 -20.53 -101.34 78.41
N PRO A 276 -20.96 -100.81 79.57
CA PRO A 276 -21.93 -99.71 79.62
C PRO A 276 -21.34 -98.40 79.10
N ILE A 277 -22.13 -97.65 78.33
CA ILE A 277 -21.84 -96.29 77.83
C ILE A 277 -23.04 -95.41 78.18
N ASP A 278 -22.79 -94.35 78.94
CA ASP A 278 -23.81 -93.38 79.38
C ASP A 278 -23.63 -92.06 78.64
N ALA A 279 -24.68 -91.51 78.05
CA ALA A 279 -24.62 -90.31 77.20
C ALA A 279 -24.78 -89.03 78.03
N LYS A 280 -24.13 -88.94 79.19
CA LYS A 280 -24.26 -87.75 80.04
C LYS A 280 -23.29 -86.67 79.58
N PHE A 281 -23.81 -85.56 79.05
CA PHE A 281 -23.06 -84.34 78.72
C PHE A 281 -23.04 -83.34 79.91
N PRO A 282 -21.99 -83.30 80.76
CA PRO A 282 -21.83 -82.27 81.77
C PRO A 282 -21.26 -80.98 81.15
N ASN A 283 -22.12 -80.06 80.74
CA ASN A 283 -21.68 -78.74 80.24
C ASN A 283 -21.01 -77.86 81.32
N GLU A 284 -21.22 -78.15 82.60
CA GLU A 284 -20.62 -77.40 83.71
C GLU A 284 -19.10 -77.59 83.79
N ASP A 285 -18.59 -78.76 83.41
CA ASP A 285 -17.15 -79.06 83.35
C ASP A 285 -16.51 -78.69 82.00
N TYR A 286 -17.31 -78.66 80.92
CA TYR A 286 -16.85 -78.32 79.57
C TYR A 286 -16.73 -76.82 79.32
N GLY A 287 -17.56 -76.01 80.00
CA GLY A 287 -17.54 -74.55 79.90
C GLY A 287 -16.19 -73.91 80.29
N PRO A 288 -15.53 -74.34 81.40
CA PRO A 288 -14.20 -73.89 81.76
C PRO A 288 -13.10 -74.29 80.75
N LEU A 289 -13.19 -75.48 80.14
CA LEU A 289 -12.18 -76.00 79.20
C LEU A 289 -12.18 -75.29 77.83
N LEU A 290 -13.29 -74.66 77.45
CA LEU A 290 -13.41 -73.84 76.22
C LEU A 290 -13.01 -72.37 76.42
N ARG A 291 -12.80 -71.94 77.67
CA ARG A 291 -12.38 -70.56 78.01
C ARG A 291 -10.92 -70.47 78.46
N ALA A 292 -10.21 -71.59 78.56
CA ALA A 292 -8.76 -71.64 78.72
C ALA A 292 -8.09 -71.71 77.33
#